data_AF-A0A9X3RYW2-F1
#
_entry.id   AF-A0A9X3RYW2-F1
#
_cell.length_a   1.000
_cell.length_b   1.000
_cell.length_c   1.000
_cell.angle_alpha   90.00
_cell.angle_beta   90.00
_cell.angle_gamma   90.00
#
_symmetry.space_group_name_H-M   'P 1'
#
loop_
_entity.id
_entity.type
_entity.pdbx_description
1 polymer ?
#
loop_
_entity_poly.entity_id
_entity_poly.type
_entity_poly.pdbx_seq_one_letter_code
_entity_poly.pdbx_strand_id
1 'polypeptide(L)'
;MSLTTKLLAAAPVAVSAALALAPAASADTTPVFTLQGKGIWNAAQPLIGGNVYTPPVVEGGWSAFAPIDDRTYWTVSDRGPNGQPTVGGATRRTFLTPGFTPTIYKVAVADNGSLSVLQRIPLHLKTGAVDPARAATGGPANEITGLPQISTVAQTAASGLPADAGAYKQTAARDEIPYAADGVTLIGTDPYGIDSESIAVDPRDGSFWLGDEYRPSLVRVAADGTVLNRIIPAGVTVPGADDAVVATQGLLPRAFAYRKQNRGMEGGTLTKDGKTLFGMIQSSIEPPAGKGDGRTLRLVRFDVSDSLHPVLTGEFIYRLDVPAPGSGITQADLSNSDIYALDATHLLVDEHDNVTSTPGAGQKRVIAIDLAGATDISGNAAENGENPLLESTNAAGITPVSKTLWLDLNQFGYDHDKPEGIGLFPNGDLAVQDDNDFGFNQANDPQTTVPGDPPFKVTASGKTTELQRFKVTNIVGGGVGGTVPATLSLAVGPNASFGAFAPGVAKDYTASTTATVVSTAGDAALTVSDPGHLTNGTFSLPSPLQVAFSKAAWTAPVTNDPVTITFSQHIDATDALRTGAYSKTLTFTLSTTTP
;
A
#
# COMPACT_ATOMS: atom_id res chain seq x y z
N MET A 1 -63.81 33.96 40.67
CA MET A 1 -63.52 32.77 39.85
C MET A 1 -62.51 33.15 38.78
N SER A 2 -61.28 32.60 38.88
CA SER A 2 -60.22 32.38 37.87
C SER A 2 -60.09 33.36 36.67
N LEU A 3 -59.06 34.19 36.47
CA LEU A 3 -57.61 33.92 36.20
C LEU A 3 -57.39 32.73 35.24
N THR A 4 -56.66 32.78 34.12
CA THR A 4 -55.77 33.76 33.47
C THR A 4 -55.44 33.19 32.08
N THR A 5 -55.41 34.02 31.05
CA THR A 5 -55.03 33.64 29.68
C THR A 5 -53.50 33.51 29.60
N LYS A 6 -52.98 32.31 29.31
CA LYS A 6 -51.54 32.07 29.11
C LYS A 6 -51.07 32.60 27.76
N LEU A 7 -50.18 33.58 27.78
CA LEU A 7 -49.28 33.90 26.66
C LEU A 7 -48.27 32.75 26.50
N LEU A 8 -48.20 32.14 25.31
CA LEU A 8 -47.06 31.31 24.92
C LEU A 8 -45.92 32.24 24.49
N ALA A 9 -44.89 32.36 25.33
CA ALA A 9 -43.60 32.91 24.92
C ALA A 9 -42.79 31.79 24.24
N ALA A 10 -42.39 32.00 22.98
CA ALA A 10 -41.43 31.14 22.31
C ALA A 10 -40.05 31.34 22.94
N ALA A 11 -39.48 30.28 23.50
CA ALA A 11 -38.13 30.27 24.04
C ALA A 11 -37.10 30.27 22.88
N PRO A 12 -35.97 30.98 23.00
CA PRO A 12 -34.89 30.88 22.02
C PRO A 12 -34.26 29.48 22.12
N VAL A 13 -34.17 28.78 20.99
CA VAL A 13 -33.41 27.53 20.86
C VAL A 13 -31.93 27.91 20.90
N ALA A 14 -31.30 27.75 22.07
CA ALA A 14 -29.85 27.78 22.18
C ALA A 14 -29.30 26.47 21.60
N VAL A 15 -28.71 26.54 20.40
CA VAL A 15 -27.85 25.48 19.89
C VAL A 15 -26.53 25.56 20.66
N SER A 16 -26.41 24.80 21.75
CA SER A 16 -25.14 24.60 22.42
C SER A 16 -24.27 23.69 21.56
N ALA A 17 -23.37 24.28 20.75
CA ALA A 17 -22.29 23.53 20.14
C ALA A 17 -21.39 22.98 21.25
N ALA A 18 -21.33 21.66 21.38
CA ALA A 18 -20.42 21.00 22.30
C ALA A 18 -18.99 21.31 21.84
N LEU A 19 -18.21 22.00 22.68
CA LEU A 19 -16.76 22.12 22.50
C LEU A 19 -16.17 20.72 22.71
N ALA A 20 -15.90 20.00 21.61
CA ALA A 20 -15.03 18.84 21.66
C ALA A 20 -13.60 19.36 21.92
N LEU A 21 -13.06 19.06 23.10
CA LEU A 21 -11.62 19.18 23.34
C LEU A 21 -10.90 18.30 22.32
N ALA A 22 -10.05 18.91 21.49
CA ALA A 22 -9.16 18.14 20.64
C ALA A 22 -8.32 17.20 21.53
N PRO A 23 -8.08 15.95 21.11
CA PRO A 23 -7.17 15.08 21.83
C PRO A 23 -5.82 15.81 22.00
N ALA A 24 -5.20 15.66 23.17
CA ALA A 24 -3.85 16.14 23.37
C ALA A 24 -2.96 15.59 22.25
N ALA A 25 -2.21 16.45 21.57
CA ALA A 25 -1.24 16.01 20.58
C ALA A 25 -0.33 14.98 21.26
N SER A 26 -0.32 13.74 20.77
CA SER A 26 0.71 12.79 21.14
C SER A 26 2.06 13.43 20.82
N ALA A 27 3.04 13.28 21.70
CA ALA A 27 4.38 13.70 21.34
C ALA A 27 4.80 12.92 20.10
N ASP A 28 5.11 13.62 19.00
CA ASP A 28 5.63 12.97 17.81
C ASP A 28 7.02 12.44 18.15
N THR A 29 7.11 11.11 18.23
CA THR A 29 8.38 10.41 18.25
C THR A 29 8.89 10.37 16.83
N THR A 30 9.89 11.20 16.52
CA THR A 30 10.58 11.12 15.23
C THR A 30 11.79 10.21 15.39
N PRO A 31 11.86 9.09 14.66
CA PRO A 31 13.05 8.24 14.65
C PRO A 31 14.18 8.96 13.91
N VAL A 32 15.37 8.94 14.50
CA VAL A 32 16.62 9.35 13.86
C VAL A 32 17.49 8.13 13.66
N PHE A 33 18.02 8.00 12.45
CA PHE A 33 18.81 6.85 12.03
C PHE A 33 20.29 7.20 11.95
N THR A 34 21.13 6.26 12.35
CA THR A 34 22.58 6.33 12.12
C THR A 34 23.05 5.00 11.58
N LEU A 35 23.64 4.99 10.38
CA LEU A 35 24.26 3.79 9.81
C LEU A 35 25.43 3.35 10.70
N GLN A 36 25.33 2.16 11.27
CA GLN A 36 26.36 1.56 12.13
C GLN A 36 27.45 0.86 11.29
N GLY A 37 27.07 0.32 10.13
CA GLY A 37 27.98 -0.38 9.24
C GLY A 37 27.26 -1.18 8.16
N LYS A 38 28.04 -1.66 7.20
CA LYS A 38 27.63 -2.53 6.09
C LYS A 38 28.37 -3.85 6.26
N GLY A 39 27.64 -4.91 6.59
CA GLY A 39 28.16 -6.27 6.61
C GLY A 39 28.18 -6.85 5.21
N ILE A 40 29.18 -7.67 4.88
CA ILE A 40 29.33 -8.28 3.56
C ILE A 40 29.50 -9.79 3.74
N TRP A 41 28.79 -10.57 2.93
CA TRP A 41 29.01 -12.00 2.77
C TRP A 41 30.04 -12.25 1.66
N ASN A 42 31.18 -12.82 2.02
CA ASN A 42 32.34 -12.99 1.12
C ASN A 42 32.88 -14.42 1.06
N ALA A 43 32.23 -15.39 1.72
CA ALA A 43 32.67 -16.79 1.79
C ALA A 43 31.71 -17.74 1.04
N ALA A 44 31.06 -17.23 -0.01
CA ALA A 44 30.12 -17.99 -0.83
C ALA A 44 30.78 -19.22 -1.47
N GLN A 45 30.08 -20.36 -1.41
CA GLN A 45 30.47 -21.61 -2.06
C GLN A 45 29.78 -21.77 -3.43
N PRO A 46 30.44 -22.42 -4.41
CA PRO A 46 29.78 -22.75 -5.67
C PRO A 46 28.54 -23.64 -5.48
N LEU A 47 27.48 -23.33 -6.21
CA LEU A 47 26.27 -24.15 -6.21
C LEU A 47 26.49 -25.44 -7.00
N ILE A 48 25.62 -26.44 -6.78
CA ILE A 48 25.61 -27.67 -7.58
C ILE A 48 25.38 -27.30 -9.04
N GLY A 49 26.31 -27.70 -9.91
CA GLY A 49 26.31 -27.30 -11.33
C GLY A 49 26.85 -25.90 -11.60
N GLY A 50 27.02 -25.04 -10.58
CA GLY A 50 27.53 -23.67 -10.72
C GLY A 50 29.02 -23.60 -11.10
N ASN A 51 29.79 -24.64 -10.83
CA ASN A 51 31.23 -24.73 -11.16
C ASN A 51 31.54 -24.81 -12.66
N VAL A 52 30.53 -25.06 -13.50
CA VAL A 52 30.73 -25.11 -14.96
C VAL A 52 30.87 -23.72 -15.58
N TYR A 53 30.52 -22.66 -14.83
CA TYR A 53 30.62 -21.27 -15.27
C TYR A 53 31.93 -20.64 -14.80
N THR A 54 32.40 -19.62 -15.51
CA THR A 54 33.59 -18.85 -15.14
C THR A 54 33.27 -17.35 -15.14
N PRO A 55 33.20 -16.68 -13.97
CA PRO A 55 33.37 -17.26 -12.64
C PRO A 55 32.23 -18.23 -12.26
N PRO A 56 32.44 -19.13 -11.28
CA PRO A 56 31.39 -20.01 -10.80
C PRO A 56 30.19 -19.23 -10.29
N VAL A 57 29.00 -19.79 -10.50
CA VAL A 57 27.80 -19.31 -9.82
C VAL A 57 27.79 -19.87 -8.39
N VAL A 58 27.65 -18.99 -7.41
CA VAL A 58 27.85 -19.27 -5.99
C VAL A 58 26.56 -19.03 -5.18
N GLU A 59 26.53 -19.52 -3.95
CA GLU A 59 25.43 -19.25 -3.02
C GLU A 59 25.29 -17.75 -2.73
N GLY A 60 24.05 -17.30 -2.61
CA GLY A 60 23.66 -15.90 -2.49
C GLY A 60 22.16 -15.80 -2.75
N GLY A 61 21.74 -14.71 -3.39
CA GLY A 61 20.35 -14.46 -3.75
C GLY A 61 19.46 -14.48 -2.52
N TRP A 62 19.87 -13.78 -1.45
CA TRP A 62 19.15 -13.77 -0.19
C TRP A 62 18.05 -12.71 -0.25
N SER A 63 16.81 -13.16 -0.10
CA SER A 63 15.63 -12.35 -0.42
C SER A 63 14.78 -12.02 0.80
N ALA A 64 15.29 -12.21 2.02
CA ALA A 64 14.51 -11.97 3.22
C ALA A 64 15.35 -11.84 4.49
N PHE A 65 14.75 -11.33 5.56
CA PHE A 65 15.46 -11.12 6.83
C PHE A 65 14.59 -11.33 8.09
N ALA A 66 14.98 -12.27 8.96
CA ALA A 66 14.32 -12.53 10.25
C ALA A 66 15.32 -12.58 11.42
N PRO A 67 15.42 -11.51 12.24
CA PRO A 67 16.29 -11.45 13.42
C PRO A 67 16.01 -12.54 14.47
N ILE A 68 17.08 -13.07 15.06
CA ILE A 68 17.03 -14.00 16.19
C ILE A 68 17.51 -13.30 17.47
N ASP A 69 18.72 -12.74 17.40
CA ASP A 69 19.36 -11.97 18.45
C ASP A 69 20.17 -10.82 17.82
N ASP A 70 20.82 -9.98 18.62
CA ASP A 70 21.56 -8.81 18.12
C ASP A 70 22.72 -9.13 17.16
N ARG A 71 23.07 -10.40 16.95
CA ARG A 71 24.16 -10.87 16.08
C ARG A 71 23.78 -12.02 15.18
N THR A 72 22.60 -12.61 15.30
CA THR A 72 22.18 -13.72 14.42
C THR A 72 20.79 -13.51 13.86
N TYR A 73 20.61 -13.99 12.62
CA TYR A 73 19.35 -13.89 11.90
C TYR A 73 19.15 -15.09 10.98
N TRP A 74 17.91 -15.30 10.57
CA TRP A 74 17.55 -16.19 9.48
C TRP A 74 17.34 -15.39 8.19
N THR A 75 17.71 -15.99 7.07
CA THR A 75 17.38 -15.53 5.73
C THR A 75 17.02 -16.74 4.86
N VAL A 76 16.47 -16.51 3.68
CA VAL A 76 16.16 -17.55 2.70
C VAL A 76 16.68 -17.11 1.33
N SER A 77 17.11 -18.05 0.50
CA SER A 77 17.43 -17.74 -0.88
C SER A 77 16.16 -17.60 -1.74
N ASP A 78 16.21 -16.81 -2.80
CA ASP A 78 15.30 -16.85 -3.96
C ASP A 78 15.30 -18.27 -4.60
N ARG A 79 14.50 -18.46 -5.65
CA ARG A 79 14.34 -19.60 -6.57
C ARG A 79 15.63 -20.11 -7.22
N GLY A 80 16.75 -19.45 -7.01
CA GLY A 80 18.04 -19.85 -7.57
C GLY A 80 18.50 -19.00 -8.75
N PRO A 81 19.77 -19.19 -9.18
CA PRO A 81 20.38 -18.41 -10.24
C PRO A 81 19.65 -18.54 -11.57
N ASN A 82 18.99 -17.47 -11.97
CA ASN A 82 18.17 -17.42 -13.17
C ASN A 82 18.48 -16.19 -14.04
N GLY A 83 18.47 -16.36 -15.37
CA GLY A 83 18.82 -15.32 -16.33
C GLY A 83 17.71 -15.05 -17.34
N GLN A 84 17.86 -13.97 -18.12
CA GLN A 84 16.91 -13.60 -19.17
C GLN A 84 17.58 -13.32 -20.53
N PRO A 85 18.35 -14.27 -21.09
CA PRO A 85 18.95 -14.07 -22.41
C PRO A 85 17.90 -13.97 -23.52
N THR A 86 18.30 -13.38 -24.65
CA THR A 86 17.46 -13.31 -25.86
C THR A 86 17.88 -14.37 -26.86
N VAL A 87 16.98 -15.32 -27.16
CA VAL A 87 17.24 -16.43 -28.08
C VAL A 87 16.25 -16.39 -29.23
N GLY A 88 16.76 -16.24 -30.45
CA GLY A 88 15.90 -16.15 -31.64
C GLY A 88 14.91 -14.98 -31.60
N GLY A 89 15.28 -13.88 -30.92
CA GLY A 89 14.44 -12.68 -30.76
C GLY A 89 13.44 -12.74 -29.60
N ALA A 90 13.39 -13.82 -28.83
CA ALA A 90 12.55 -13.94 -27.64
C ALA A 90 13.39 -13.97 -26.36
N THR A 91 13.00 -13.19 -25.35
CA THR A 91 13.54 -13.31 -23.99
C THR A 91 13.12 -14.64 -23.39
N ARG A 92 14.06 -15.37 -22.78
CA ARG A 92 13.82 -16.69 -22.16
C ARG A 92 14.35 -16.72 -20.75
N ARG A 93 13.56 -17.23 -19.80
CA ARG A 93 14.01 -17.45 -18.42
C ARG A 93 14.85 -18.73 -18.37
N THR A 94 16.14 -18.57 -18.07
CA THR A 94 17.09 -19.68 -17.93
C THR A 94 17.36 -19.97 -16.46
N PHE A 95 17.58 -21.23 -16.11
CA PHE A 95 18.03 -21.64 -14.78
C PHE A 95 19.43 -22.24 -14.93
N LEU A 96 20.44 -21.56 -14.37
CA LEU A 96 21.85 -21.95 -14.52
C LEU A 96 22.18 -23.18 -13.68
N THR A 97 21.48 -23.34 -12.56
CA THR A 97 21.58 -24.48 -11.65
C THR A 97 20.16 -25.01 -11.38
N PRO A 98 19.54 -25.73 -12.34
CA PRO A 98 18.13 -26.11 -12.24
C PRO A 98 17.82 -27.12 -11.13
N GLY A 99 18.84 -27.79 -10.59
CA GLY A 99 18.74 -28.63 -9.38
C GLY A 99 18.93 -27.86 -8.07
N PHE A 100 19.00 -26.53 -8.10
CA PHE A 100 19.11 -25.71 -6.89
C PHE A 100 17.87 -25.90 -6.00
N THR A 101 18.14 -26.07 -4.71
CA THR A 101 17.14 -26.17 -3.64
C THR A 101 17.13 -24.85 -2.89
N PRO A 102 16.02 -24.07 -2.93
CA PRO A 102 15.89 -22.91 -2.05
C PRO A 102 16.14 -23.31 -0.61
N THR A 103 16.91 -22.50 0.10
CA THR A 103 17.54 -22.89 1.37
C THR A 103 17.35 -21.79 2.40
N ILE A 104 16.97 -22.18 3.62
CA ILE A 104 16.96 -21.29 4.78
C ILE A 104 18.37 -21.29 5.39
N TYR A 105 18.90 -20.10 5.66
CA TYR A 105 20.24 -19.90 6.22
C TYR A 105 20.14 -19.28 7.60
N LYS A 106 20.90 -19.81 8.56
CA LYS A 106 21.23 -19.09 9.80
C LYS A 106 22.52 -18.33 9.58
N VAL A 107 22.51 -17.03 9.79
CA VAL A 107 23.66 -16.15 9.57
C VAL A 107 24.06 -15.47 10.87
N ALA A 108 25.37 -15.37 11.11
CA ALA A 108 25.95 -14.58 12.18
C ALA A 108 26.68 -13.35 11.65
N VAL A 109 26.56 -12.24 12.38
CA VAL A 109 27.21 -10.96 12.15
C VAL A 109 28.36 -10.81 13.15
N ALA A 110 29.58 -10.69 12.65
CA ALA A 110 30.75 -10.43 13.47
C ALA A 110 30.89 -8.94 13.82
N ASP A 111 31.75 -8.61 14.80
CA ASP A 111 31.98 -7.22 15.24
C ASP A 111 32.50 -6.28 14.13
N ASN A 112 33.21 -6.84 13.16
CA ASN A 112 33.72 -6.12 11.99
C ASN A 112 32.70 -6.04 10.84
N GLY A 113 31.46 -6.50 11.05
CA GLY A 113 30.40 -6.58 10.05
C GLY A 113 30.42 -7.81 9.15
N SER A 114 31.48 -8.64 9.15
CA SER A 114 31.51 -9.80 8.25
C SER A 114 30.41 -10.80 8.58
N LEU A 115 29.75 -11.32 7.54
CA LEU A 115 28.69 -12.31 7.67
C LEU A 115 29.26 -13.73 7.62
N SER A 116 28.65 -14.66 8.35
CA SER A 116 29.00 -16.07 8.32
C SER A 116 27.77 -16.97 8.38
N VAL A 117 27.65 -17.90 7.43
CA VAL A 117 26.58 -18.90 7.44
C VAL A 117 26.90 -19.98 8.48
N LEU A 118 26.06 -20.06 9.51
CA LEU A 118 26.14 -21.05 10.58
C LEU A 118 25.40 -22.35 10.25
N GLN A 119 24.31 -22.25 9.48
CA GLN A 119 23.45 -23.38 9.16
C GLN A 119 22.81 -23.18 7.78
N ARG A 120 22.64 -24.28 7.05
CA ARG A 120 21.91 -24.38 5.79
C ARG A 120 20.81 -25.41 5.97
N ILE A 121 19.58 -25.07 5.64
CA ILE A 121 18.38 -25.91 5.78
C ILE A 121 17.70 -25.93 4.41
N PRO A 122 18.04 -26.89 3.54
CA PRO A 122 17.41 -27.03 2.23
C PRO A 122 15.92 -27.35 2.40
N LEU A 123 15.06 -26.75 1.57
CA LEU A 123 13.64 -27.05 1.60
C LEU A 123 13.35 -28.42 0.98
N HIS A 124 12.49 -29.20 1.64
CA HIS A 124 12.19 -30.55 1.20
C HIS A 124 10.77 -30.99 1.56
N LEU A 125 10.31 -32.02 0.86
CA LEU A 125 9.07 -32.72 1.13
C LEU A 125 9.23 -33.63 2.35
N LYS A 126 8.09 -33.97 2.97
CA LYS A 126 8.05 -34.90 4.09
C LYS A 126 8.67 -36.26 3.74
N THR A 127 9.19 -36.95 4.75
CA THR A 127 9.84 -38.26 4.59
C THR A 127 8.99 -39.23 3.75
N GLY A 128 9.63 -39.87 2.76
CA GLY A 128 9.00 -40.84 1.87
C GLY A 128 8.30 -40.23 0.65
N ALA A 129 8.11 -38.91 0.60
CA ALA A 129 7.69 -38.23 -0.61
C ALA A 129 8.88 -38.03 -1.56
N VAL A 130 8.58 -37.99 -2.86
CA VAL A 130 9.55 -37.73 -3.93
C VAL A 130 9.07 -36.53 -4.71
N ASP A 131 9.98 -35.60 -4.94
CA ASP A 131 9.75 -34.48 -5.82
C ASP A 131 9.91 -34.93 -7.28
N PRO A 132 8.86 -34.79 -8.12
CA PRO A 132 8.91 -35.25 -9.50
C PRO A 132 9.93 -34.48 -10.37
N ALA A 133 10.26 -33.23 -10.05
CA ALA A 133 11.20 -32.43 -10.84
C ALA A 133 12.64 -32.98 -10.74
N ARG A 134 12.97 -33.67 -9.64
CA ARG A 134 14.31 -34.24 -9.40
C ARG A 134 14.73 -35.30 -10.40
N ALA A 135 13.78 -35.93 -11.08
CA ALA A 135 14.10 -36.85 -12.17
C ALA A 135 14.80 -36.14 -13.35
N ALA A 136 14.47 -34.87 -13.59
CA ALA A 136 15.03 -34.08 -14.67
C ALA A 136 16.23 -33.22 -14.23
N THR A 137 16.20 -32.70 -12.99
CA THR A 137 17.18 -31.73 -12.49
C THR A 137 18.31 -32.33 -11.66
N GLY A 138 18.11 -33.54 -11.13
CA GLY A 138 19.02 -34.18 -10.18
C GLY A 138 18.97 -33.56 -8.78
N GLY A 139 19.82 -34.07 -7.89
CA GLY A 139 19.82 -33.73 -6.46
C GLY A 139 19.03 -34.73 -5.60
N PRO A 140 18.91 -34.48 -4.30
CA PRO A 140 18.19 -35.36 -3.38
C PRO A 140 16.70 -35.48 -3.76
N ALA A 141 16.19 -36.71 -3.78
CA ALA A 141 14.89 -37.02 -4.37
C ALA A 141 13.69 -36.36 -3.67
N ASN A 142 13.83 -35.94 -2.41
CA ASN A 142 12.77 -35.28 -1.65
C ASN A 142 12.97 -33.77 -1.51
N GLU A 143 14.08 -33.19 -1.96
CA GLU A 143 14.26 -31.74 -1.94
C GLU A 143 13.44 -31.08 -3.04
N ILE A 144 12.86 -29.91 -2.76
CA ILE A 144 12.12 -29.13 -3.78
C ILE A 144 13.09 -28.26 -4.58
N THR A 145 12.73 -27.87 -5.80
CA THR A 145 13.54 -26.94 -6.60
C THR A 145 13.03 -25.51 -6.50
N GLY A 146 13.76 -24.56 -7.06
CA GLY A 146 13.21 -23.23 -7.34
C GLY A 146 12.58 -23.11 -8.72
N LEU A 147 12.17 -24.21 -9.35
CA LEU A 147 11.51 -24.14 -10.65
C LEU A 147 10.06 -23.65 -10.53
N PRO A 148 9.53 -22.99 -11.58
CA PRO A 148 8.13 -22.59 -11.68
C PRO A 148 7.12 -23.71 -11.44
N GLN A 149 5.98 -23.38 -10.84
CA GLN A 149 4.89 -24.32 -10.60
C GLN A 149 3.95 -24.48 -11.81
N ILE A 150 3.65 -23.38 -12.51
CA ILE A 150 2.62 -23.33 -13.58
C ILE A 150 3.17 -22.58 -14.79
N SER A 151 3.95 -23.25 -15.64
CA SER A 151 4.66 -22.60 -16.76
C SER A 151 4.10 -22.89 -18.15
N THR A 152 2.94 -23.54 -18.27
CA THR A 152 2.33 -23.85 -19.57
C THR A 152 0.86 -23.43 -19.60
N VAL A 153 0.35 -23.14 -20.80
CA VAL A 153 -1.07 -22.79 -21.01
C VAL A 153 -2.02 -23.88 -20.50
N ALA A 154 -1.65 -25.15 -20.71
CA ALA A 154 -2.42 -26.29 -20.24
C ALA A 154 -2.45 -26.38 -18.71
N GLN A 155 -1.32 -26.11 -18.05
CA GLN A 155 -1.28 -26.04 -16.59
C GLN A 155 -2.11 -24.87 -16.08
N THR A 156 -1.96 -23.66 -16.66
CA THR A 156 -2.76 -22.49 -16.29
C THR A 156 -4.26 -22.80 -16.36
N ALA A 157 -4.71 -23.42 -17.45
CA ALA A 157 -6.12 -23.79 -17.63
C ALA A 157 -6.61 -24.82 -16.59
N ALA A 158 -5.74 -25.72 -16.12
CA ALA A 158 -6.04 -26.73 -15.10
C ALA A 158 -5.93 -26.20 -13.66
N SER A 159 -5.29 -25.05 -13.46
CA SER A 159 -5.00 -24.45 -12.15
C SER A 159 -6.13 -23.60 -11.57
N GLY A 160 -7.23 -23.42 -12.28
CA GLY A 160 -8.33 -22.53 -11.83
C GLY A 160 -7.95 -21.05 -11.80
N LEU A 161 -6.82 -20.67 -12.41
CA LEU A 161 -6.38 -19.29 -12.58
C LEU A 161 -7.30 -18.56 -13.57
N PRO A 162 -7.38 -17.21 -13.49
CA PRO A 162 -8.12 -16.43 -14.46
C PRO A 162 -7.66 -16.73 -15.88
N ALA A 163 -8.60 -17.00 -16.78
CA ALA A 163 -8.27 -17.20 -18.18
C ALA A 163 -7.79 -15.88 -18.79
N ASP A 164 -6.67 -15.90 -19.50
CA ASP A 164 -6.24 -14.78 -20.34
C ASP A 164 -7.17 -14.67 -21.55
N ALA A 165 -8.26 -13.91 -21.39
CA ALA A 165 -9.18 -13.56 -22.46
C ALA A 165 -8.82 -12.23 -23.13
N GLY A 166 -7.58 -11.75 -22.98
CA GLY A 166 -7.15 -10.41 -23.38
C GLY A 166 -7.72 -9.28 -22.50
N ALA A 167 -8.49 -9.64 -21.48
CA ALA A 167 -9.05 -8.69 -20.52
C ALA A 167 -8.03 -8.27 -19.46
N TYR A 168 -6.98 -9.05 -19.21
CA TYR A 168 -5.93 -8.77 -18.24
C TYR A 168 -4.57 -8.84 -18.93
N LYS A 169 -3.55 -8.12 -18.44
CA LYS A 169 -2.17 -8.27 -18.96
C LYS A 169 -1.46 -9.49 -18.35
N GLN A 170 -2.13 -10.63 -18.36
CA GLN A 170 -1.54 -11.88 -17.91
C GLN A 170 -0.89 -12.60 -19.10
N THR A 171 0.15 -13.36 -18.83
CA THR A 171 0.75 -14.26 -19.81
C THR A 171 -0.04 -15.57 -19.87
N ALA A 172 -0.12 -16.19 -21.04
CA ALA A 172 -0.86 -17.44 -21.23
C ALA A 172 -0.31 -18.60 -20.36
N ALA A 173 1.01 -18.63 -20.16
CA ALA A 173 1.66 -19.39 -19.10
C ALA A 173 1.75 -18.49 -17.86
N ARG A 174 1.28 -18.96 -16.70
CA ARG A 174 1.17 -18.13 -15.50
C ARG A 174 2.52 -17.72 -14.94
N ASP A 175 3.41 -18.69 -14.81
CA ASP A 175 4.80 -18.52 -14.43
C ASP A 175 5.69 -18.58 -15.68
N GLU A 176 6.93 -18.18 -15.52
CA GLU A 176 7.88 -18.13 -16.63
C GLU A 176 8.23 -19.53 -17.09
N ILE A 177 8.50 -19.70 -18.39
CA ILE A 177 8.87 -21.00 -18.96
C ILE A 177 10.33 -21.27 -18.62
N PRO A 178 10.66 -22.34 -17.85
CA PRO A 178 12.03 -22.60 -17.43
C PRO A 178 12.84 -23.31 -18.51
N TYR A 179 13.90 -22.64 -18.98
CA TYR A 179 14.91 -23.19 -19.87
C TYR A 179 16.18 -23.53 -19.12
N ALA A 180 16.93 -24.52 -19.61
CA ALA A 180 18.29 -24.77 -19.18
C ALA A 180 19.19 -23.57 -19.52
N ALA A 181 20.42 -23.60 -19.03
CA ALA A 181 21.39 -22.53 -19.28
C ALA A 181 21.66 -22.27 -20.78
N ASP A 182 21.36 -23.22 -21.67
CA ASP A 182 21.43 -23.05 -23.13
C ASP A 182 20.32 -22.20 -23.73
N GLY A 183 19.30 -21.84 -22.92
CA GLY A 183 18.16 -21.05 -23.35
C GLY A 183 17.29 -21.74 -24.39
N VAL A 184 17.45 -23.05 -24.63
CA VAL A 184 16.74 -23.81 -25.66
C VAL A 184 16.06 -25.04 -25.08
N THR A 185 16.73 -25.76 -24.19
CA THR A 185 16.22 -26.99 -23.59
C THR A 185 15.20 -26.64 -22.49
N LEU A 186 13.98 -27.18 -22.58
CA LEU A 186 12.97 -27.04 -21.55
C LEU A 186 13.29 -27.97 -20.37
N ILE A 187 13.23 -27.44 -19.14
CA ILE A 187 13.49 -28.24 -17.92
C ILE A 187 12.20 -28.89 -17.39
N GLY A 188 11.06 -28.22 -17.58
CA GLY A 188 9.79 -28.58 -16.95
C GLY A 188 9.54 -27.82 -15.64
N THR A 189 8.37 -28.00 -15.06
CA THR A 189 7.93 -27.36 -13.82
C THR A 189 8.17 -28.24 -12.60
N ASP A 190 8.18 -27.63 -11.43
CA ASP A 190 8.12 -28.33 -10.14
C ASP A 190 6.80 -27.97 -9.42
N PRO A 191 5.87 -28.93 -9.23
CA PRO A 191 4.61 -28.65 -8.54
C PRO A 191 4.79 -28.25 -7.06
N TYR A 192 5.95 -28.55 -6.46
CA TYR A 192 6.32 -28.17 -5.11
C TYR A 192 7.41 -27.10 -5.06
N GLY A 193 7.85 -26.60 -6.23
CA GLY A 193 8.87 -25.58 -6.33
C GLY A 193 8.48 -24.31 -5.57
N ILE A 194 9.47 -23.52 -5.18
CA ILE A 194 9.23 -22.29 -4.43
C ILE A 194 10.15 -21.18 -4.89
N ASP A 195 9.57 -19.99 -4.89
CA ASP A 195 10.20 -18.73 -5.21
C ASP A 195 10.14 -17.86 -3.95
N SER A 196 11.09 -18.08 -3.03
CA SER A 196 10.96 -17.59 -1.66
C SER A 196 11.53 -16.20 -1.46
N GLU A 197 10.64 -15.26 -1.12
CA GLU A 197 10.92 -13.81 -1.08
C GLU A 197 10.69 -13.17 0.30
N SER A 198 10.30 -13.97 1.30
CA SER A 198 10.23 -13.53 2.71
C SER A 198 10.40 -14.67 3.69
N ILE A 199 10.74 -14.34 4.94
CA ILE A 199 10.89 -15.30 6.03
C ILE A 199 10.44 -14.70 7.36
N ALA A 200 9.65 -15.46 8.10
CA ALA A 200 9.32 -15.19 9.49
C ALA A 200 9.49 -16.45 10.32
N VAL A 201 10.01 -16.31 11.54
CA VAL A 201 10.15 -17.42 12.49
C VAL A 201 8.94 -17.44 13.40
N ASP A 202 8.33 -18.61 13.56
CA ASP A 202 7.34 -18.86 14.60
C ASP A 202 8.04 -19.06 15.95
N PRO A 203 7.90 -18.11 16.90
CA PRO A 203 8.62 -18.19 18.17
C PRO A 203 8.12 -19.33 19.07
N ARG A 204 6.99 -19.97 18.72
CA ARG A 204 6.35 -21.01 19.55
C ARG A 204 6.98 -22.38 19.34
N ASP A 205 7.43 -22.68 18.12
CA ASP A 205 7.97 -23.99 17.75
C ASP A 205 9.24 -23.93 16.87
N GLY A 206 9.68 -22.75 16.44
CA GLY A 206 10.84 -22.56 15.57
C GLY A 206 10.60 -22.93 14.11
N SER A 207 9.35 -23.20 13.71
CA SER A 207 8.96 -23.30 12.30
C SER A 207 9.06 -21.94 11.60
N PHE A 208 8.99 -21.95 10.28
CA PHE A 208 9.08 -20.76 9.45
C PHE A 208 7.81 -20.55 8.64
N TRP A 209 7.52 -19.29 8.36
CA TRP A 209 6.60 -18.88 7.30
C TRP A 209 7.41 -18.18 6.20
N LEU A 210 7.23 -18.60 4.96
CA LEU A 210 7.89 -18.02 3.79
C LEU A 210 6.83 -17.43 2.82
N GLY A 211 7.16 -16.33 2.14
CA GLY A 211 6.43 -15.92 0.94
C GLY A 211 6.85 -16.77 -0.26
N ASP A 212 5.93 -17.06 -1.18
CA ASP A 212 6.18 -17.73 -2.47
C ASP A 212 5.64 -16.88 -3.62
N GLU A 213 6.51 -16.48 -4.55
CA GLU A 213 6.18 -15.58 -5.65
C GLU A 213 5.32 -16.27 -6.75
N TYR A 214 5.60 -17.54 -7.05
CA TYR A 214 4.93 -18.26 -8.14
C TYR A 214 3.43 -18.36 -7.89
N ARG A 215 2.97 -19.17 -6.96
CA ARG A 215 1.56 -19.11 -6.57
C ARG A 215 1.55 -18.24 -5.33
N PRO A 216 1.09 -16.97 -5.39
CA PRO A 216 1.28 -16.02 -4.30
C PRO A 216 0.72 -16.67 -3.05
N SER A 217 1.61 -17.11 -2.16
CA SER A 217 1.26 -17.97 -1.05
C SER A 217 2.15 -17.73 0.15
N LEU A 218 1.62 -18.08 1.32
CA LEU A 218 2.39 -18.16 2.56
C LEU A 218 2.63 -19.64 2.86
N VAL A 219 3.88 -20.04 2.90
CA VAL A 219 4.32 -21.43 3.02
C VAL A 219 4.84 -21.66 4.42
N ARG A 220 4.26 -22.62 5.15
CA ARG A 220 4.79 -23.04 6.43
C ARG A 220 5.83 -24.14 6.25
N VAL A 221 6.97 -23.99 6.89
CA VAL A 221 8.11 -24.91 6.82
C VAL A 221 8.51 -25.29 8.24
N ALA A 222 8.70 -26.58 8.52
CA ALA A 222 9.23 -27.02 9.81
C ALA A 222 10.67 -26.54 10.02
N ALA A 223 11.15 -26.57 11.26
CA ALA A 223 12.50 -26.14 11.62
C ALA A 223 13.62 -26.92 10.88
N ASP A 224 13.31 -28.08 10.30
CA ASP A 224 14.25 -28.91 9.54
C ASP A 224 14.22 -28.70 8.01
N GLY A 225 13.33 -27.83 7.51
CA GLY A 225 13.16 -27.58 6.07
C GLY A 225 11.98 -28.32 5.44
N THR A 226 11.24 -29.14 6.20
CA THR A 226 10.05 -29.82 5.67
C THR A 226 8.94 -28.83 5.33
N VAL A 227 8.50 -28.76 4.07
CA VAL A 227 7.33 -27.99 3.66
C VAL A 227 6.05 -28.66 4.20
N LEU A 228 5.31 -27.95 5.04
CA LEU A 228 4.16 -28.50 5.77
C LEU A 228 2.83 -28.21 5.05
N ASN A 229 2.55 -26.93 4.82
CA ASN A 229 1.31 -26.47 4.21
C ASN A 229 1.49 -25.11 3.54
N ARG A 230 0.54 -24.75 2.68
CA ARG A 230 0.50 -23.45 1.98
C ARG A 230 -0.86 -22.79 2.10
N ILE A 231 -0.86 -21.50 2.40
CA ILE A 231 -2.03 -20.64 2.26
C ILE A 231 -2.00 -20.07 0.83
N ILE A 232 -2.98 -20.42 0.00
CA ILE A 232 -3.02 -20.09 -1.42
C ILE A 232 -4.30 -19.31 -1.78
N PRO A 233 -4.38 -18.67 -2.97
CA PRO A 233 -5.60 -18.02 -3.43
C PRO A 233 -6.75 -19.01 -3.57
N ALA A 234 -7.94 -18.59 -3.16
CA ALA A 234 -9.14 -19.42 -3.24
C ALA A 234 -9.41 -19.88 -4.68
N GLY A 235 -9.65 -21.19 -4.83
CA GLY A 235 -9.95 -21.81 -6.13
C GLY A 235 -8.76 -21.92 -7.08
N VAL A 236 -7.52 -21.80 -6.60
CA VAL A 236 -6.29 -22.06 -7.37
C VAL A 236 -5.68 -23.40 -6.96
N THR A 237 -5.19 -24.19 -7.92
CA THR A 237 -4.46 -25.44 -7.70
C THR A 237 -3.20 -25.51 -8.56
N VAL A 238 -2.27 -26.42 -8.23
CA VAL A 238 -1.09 -26.70 -9.05
C VAL A 238 -1.20 -28.13 -9.61
N PRO A 239 -1.30 -28.30 -10.94
CA PRO A 239 -1.31 -29.61 -11.56
C PRO A 239 -0.07 -30.42 -11.22
N GLY A 240 -0.26 -31.66 -10.78
CA GLY A 240 0.84 -32.56 -10.37
C GLY A 240 1.24 -32.45 -8.90
N ALA A 241 0.73 -31.47 -8.15
CA ALA A 241 0.86 -31.44 -6.69
C ALA A 241 -0.14 -32.42 -6.05
N ASP A 242 0.27 -33.08 -4.97
CA ASP A 242 -0.56 -33.92 -4.12
C ASP A 242 -0.76 -33.23 -2.76
N ASP A 243 -2.01 -32.88 -2.44
CA ASP A 243 -2.37 -32.26 -1.16
C ASP A 243 -2.07 -33.17 0.03
N ALA A 244 -1.95 -34.49 -0.17
CA ALA A 244 -1.50 -35.38 0.87
C ALA A 244 0.00 -35.19 1.18
N VAL A 245 0.80 -34.68 0.24
CA VAL A 245 2.24 -34.41 0.42
C VAL A 245 2.47 -33.04 1.05
N VAL A 246 1.91 -31.99 0.46
CA VAL A 246 1.90 -30.62 1.00
C VAL A 246 0.46 -30.11 0.97
N ALA A 247 -0.13 -29.93 2.15
CA ALA A 247 -1.52 -29.50 2.24
C ALA A 247 -1.70 -28.05 1.76
N THR A 248 -2.76 -27.77 1.01
CA THR A 248 -3.10 -26.41 0.58
C THR A 248 -4.38 -25.91 1.25
N GLN A 249 -4.41 -24.61 1.55
CA GLN A 249 -5.52 -23.93 2.19
C GLN A 249 -5.88 -22.68 1.37
N GLY A 250 -7.02 -22.72 0.66
CA GLY A 250 -7.49 -21.64 -0.20
C GLY A 250 -8.07 -20.44 0.58
N LEU A 251 -7.29 -19.85 1.48
CA LEU A 251 -7.74 -18.78 2.38
C LEU A 251 -7.36 -17.38 1.89
N LEU A 252 -6.41 -17.25 0.95
CA LEU A 252 -6.13 -15.95 0.35
C LEU A 252 -7.32 -15.54 -0.54
N PRO A 253 -7.70 -14.26 -0.52
CA PRO A 253 -8.68 -13.73 -1.46
C PRO A 253 -8.30 -14.06 -2.90
N ARG A 254 -9.30 -14.43 -3.71
CA ARG A 254 -9.05 -14.90 -5.08
C ARG A 254 -8.44 -13.83 -5.98
N ALA A 255 -8.56 -12.54 -5.63
CA ALA A 255 -7.88 -11.42 -6.30
C ALA A 255 -6.36 -11.61 -6.39
N PHE A 256 -5.73 -12.30 -5.43
CA PHE A 256 -4.28 -12.61 -5.49
C PHE A 256 -3.92 -13.46 -6.72
N ALA A 257 -4.88 -14.21 -7.29
CA ALA A 257 -4.71 -14.92 -8.56
C ALA A 257 -4.57 -13.98 -9.78
N TYR A 258 -4.75 -12.67 -9.60
CA TYR A 258 -4.50 -11.64 -10.60
C TYR A 258 -3.16 -10.91 -10.40
N ARG A 259 -2.23 -11.44 -9.58
CA ARG A 259 -0.85 -10.93 -9.56
C ARG A 259 -0.25 -10.86 -10.97
N LYS A 260 0.72 -9.98 -11.18
CA LYS A 260 1.54 -9.99 -12.40
C LYS A 260 2.46 -11.22 -12.39
N GLN A 261 2.90 -11.66 -13.58
CA GLN A 261 3.93 -12.70 -13.69
C GLN A 261 5.21 -12.21 -12.97
N ASN A 262 5.84 -13.08 -12.16
CA ASN A 262 7.01 -12.73 -11.35
C ASN A 262 6.75 -11.47 -10.51
N ARG A 263 5.63 -11.44 -9.74
CA ARG A 263 5.25 -10.35 -8.80
C ARG A 263 4.30 -10.87 -7.71
N GLY A 264 4.69 -11.92 -7.00
CA GLY A 264 3.84 -12.70 -6.11
C GLY A 264 3.85 -12.27 -4.66
N MET A 265 3.78 -13.24 -3.73
CA MET A 265 3.79 -12.97 -2.29
C MET A 265 5.22 -12.67 -1.86
N GLU A 266 5.57 -11.40 -1.88
CA GLU A 266 6.90 -10.93 -1.55
C GLU A 266 7.08 -10.81 -0.05
N GLY A 267 6.25 -9.99 0.58
CA GLY A 267 6.32 -9.73 2.01
C GLY A 267 5.57 -10.77 2.82
N GLY A 268 6.21 -11.27 3.88
CA GLY A 268 5.65 -12.26 4.80
C GLY A 268 6.24 -12.09 6.18
N THR A 269 5.41 -11.81 7.18
CA THR A 269 5.90 -11.52 8.54
C THR A 269 4.95 -11.99 9.63
N LEU A 270 5.49 -12.30 10.80
CA LEU A 270 4.75 -12.79 11.95
C LEU A 270 5.00 -11.90 13.16
N THR A 271 3.96 -11.57 13.91
CA THR A 271 4.11 -10.83 15.17
C THR A 271 4.93 -11.62 16.19
N LYS A 272 5.65 -10.90 17.07
CA LYS A 272 6.54 -11.51 18.08
C LYS A 272 5.86 -12.47 19.06
N ASP A 273 4.54 -12.39 19.20
CA ASP A 273 3.75 -13.33 20.01
C ASP A 273 3.35 -14.61 19.25
N GLY A 274 3.70 -14.70 17.96
CA GLY A 274 3.43 -15.82 17.08
C GLY A 274 1.97 -15.93 16.62
N LYS A 275 1.13 -14.91 16.83
CA LYS A 275 -0.32 -15.04 16.60
C LYS A 275 -0.83 -14.43 15.31
N THR A 276 -0.17 -13.40 14.80
CA THR A 276 -0.68 -12.62 13.67
C THR A 276 0.31 -12.70 12.51
N LEU A 277 -0.08 -13.41 11.46
CA LEU A 277 0.70 -13.57 10.22
C LEU A 277 0.19 -12.55 9.20
N PHE A 278 1.10 -11.87 8.52
CA PHE A 278 0.81 -10.96 7.43
C PHE A 278 1.46 -11.45 6.13
N GLY A 279 0.82 -11.12 5.01
CA GLY A 279 1.36 -11.32 3.67
C GLY A 279 1.04 -10.14 2.76
N MET A 280 1.96 -9.77 1.88
CA MET A 280 1.79 -8.68 0.94
C MET A 280 2.39 -9.01 -0.42
N ILE A 281 1.66 -8.70 -1.49
CA ILE A 281 2.18 -8.88 -2.85
C ILE A 281 3.18 -7.81 -3.25
N GLN A 282 4.16 -8.15 -4.10
CA GLN A 282 5.27 -7.27 -4.54
C GLN A 282 4.84 -6.02 -5.32
N SER A 283 3.74 -6.12 -6.05
CA SER A 283 3.31 -5.11 -7.01
C SER A 283 1.81 -5.09 -7.13
N SER A 284 1.30 -4.06 -7.80
CA SER A 284 -0.13 -3.96 -8.00
C SER A 284 -0.72 -5.19 -8.66
N ILE A 285 -1.88 -5.63 -8.14
CA ILE A 285 -2.71 -6.61 -8.82
C ILE A 285 -2.98 -6.11 -10.23
N GLU A 286 -2.92 -7.00 -11.22
CA GLU A 286 -3.15 -6.63 -12.62
C GLU A 286 -4.64 -6.34 -12.82
N PRO A 287 -5.03 -5.06 -13.02
CA PRO A 287 -6.40 -4.75 -13.33
C PRO A 287 -6.72 -5.19 -14.77
N PRO A 288 -8.01 -5.21 -15.14
CA PRO A 288 -8.39 -5.32 -16.53
C PRO A 288 -7.69 -4.25 -17.41
N ALA A 289 -7.38 -4.61 -18.65
CA ALA A 289 -6.65 -3.77 -19.58
C ALA A 289 -7.31 -2.38 -19.74
N GLY A 290 -6.52 -1.32 -19.56
CA GLY A 290 -6.99 0.06 -19.62
C GLY A 290 -7.81 0.51 -18.40
N LYS A 291 -7.83 -0.28 -17.33
CA LYS A 291 -8.40 0.08 -16.02
C LYS A 291 -7.29 0.20 -14.98
N GLY A 292 -7.56 0.96 -13.93
CA GLY A 292 -6.64 1.17 -12.81
C GLY A 292 -5.43 2.03 -13.11
N ASP A 293 -4.77 2.40 -12.03
CA ASP A 293 -3.61 3.28 -12.03
C ASP A 293 -2.29 2.54 -11.69
N GLY A 294 -2.35 1.22 -11.53
CA GLY A 294 -1.18 0.36 -11.34
C GLY A 294 -0.49 0.53 -9.99
N ARG A 295 -1.16 1.07 -8.97
CA ARG A 295 -0.54 1.46 -7.68
C ARG A 295 -0.97 0.65 -6.47
N THR A 296 -1.95 -0.22 -6.59
CA THR A 296 -2.58 -0.82 -5.41
C THR A 296 -2.19 -2.26 -5.19
N LEU A 297 -1.62 -2.50 -4.01
CA LEU A 297 -1.20 -3.80 -3.48
C LEU A 297 -2.20 -4.24 -2.41
N ARG A 298 -2.26 -5.56 -2.18
CA ARG A 298 -3.08 -6.15 -1.12
C ARG A 298 -2.20 -6.69 -0.01
N LEU A 299 -2.58 -6.33 1.22
CA LEU A 299 -2.00 -6.82 2.47
C LEU A 299 -3.07 -7.66 3.17
N VAL A 300 -2.74 -8.89 3.56
CA VAL A 300 -3.63 -9.78 4.29
C VAL A 300 -3.12 -10.01 5.71
N ARG A 301 -4.04 -10.26 6.63
CA ARG A 301 -3.78 -10.58 8.02
C ARG A 301 -4.48 -11.88 8.40
N PHE A 302 -3.77 -12.79 9.03
CA PHE A 302 -4.28 -14.05 9.55
C PHE A 302 -4.06 -14.17 11.05
N ASP A 303 -5.05 -14.74 11.75
CA ASP A 303 -4.82 -15.36 13.06
C ASP A 303 -4.26 -16.76 12.82
N VAL A 304 -3.07 -17.01 13.37
CA VAL A 304 -2.35 -18.29 13.31
C VAL A 304 -2.06 -18.83 14.71
N SER A 305 -2.87 -18.45 15.71
CA SER A 305 -2.84 -19.03 17.05
C SER A 305 -2.91 -20.57 17.02
N ASP A 306 -3.66 -21.12 16.06
CA ASP A 306 -3.48 -22.47 15.53
C ASP A 306 -2.83 -22.38 14.14
N SER A 307 -1.52 -22.65 14.07
CA SER A 307 -0.73 -22.51 12.85
C SER A 307 -1.00 -23.58 11.80
N LEU A 308 -1.79 -24.62 12.11
CA LEU A 308 -2.30 -25.58 11.12
C LEU A 308 -3.66 -25.17 10.55
N HIS A 309 -4.39 -24.28 11.23
CA HIS A 309 -5.68 -23.78 10.79
C HIS A 309 -5.73 -22.25 10.81
N PRO A 310 -4.94 -21.57 9.94
CA PRO A 310 -4.98 -20.12 9.81
C PRO A 310 -6.40 -19.61 9.53
N VAL A 311 -6.72 -18.43 10.06
CA VAL A 311 -7.99 -17.75 9.82
C VAL A 311 -7.71 -16.38 9.25
N LEU A 312 -8.25 -16.05 8.07
CA LEU A 312 -8.16 -14.70 7.51
C LEU A 312 -8.95 -13.74 8.41
N THR A 313 -8.29 -12.72 8.95
CA THR A 313 -8.86 -11.71 9.87
C THR A 313 -8.76 -10.28 9.35
N GLY A 314 -8.26 -10.10 8.12
CA GLY A 314 -8.28 -8.82 7.44
C GLY A 314 -7.64 -8.86 6.06
N GLU A 315 -8.13 -7.99 5.20
CA GLU A 315 -7.52 -7.66 3.91
C GLU A 315 -7.55 -6.14 3.75
N PHE A 316 -6.42 -5.55 3.39
CA PHE A 316 -6.22 -4.10 3.39
C PHE A 316 -5.56 -3.65 2.09
N ILE A 317 -5.85 -2.41 1.71
CA ILE A 317 -5.30 -1.75 0.53
C ILE A 317 -4.04 -0.97 0.91
N TYR A 318 -2.91 -1.32 0.29
CA TYR A 318 -1.69 -0.53 0.29
C TYR A 318 -1.53 0.17 -1.06
N ARG A 319 -1.15 1.44 -1.04
CA ARG A 319 -0.97 2.25 -2.25
C ARG A 319 0.50 2.64 -2.39
N LEU A 320 1.14 2.23 -3.49
CA LEU A 320 2.46 2.72 -3.87
C LEU A 320 2.42 4.24 -4.03
N ASP A 321 3.51 4.89 -3.65
CA ASP A 321 3.66 6.32 -3.93
C ASP A 321 3.75 6.56 -5.44
N VAL A 322 3.45 7.79 -5.84
CA VAL A 322 3.69 8.21 -7.23
C VAL A 322 5.17 8.55 -7.36
N PRO A 323 5.85 8.14 -8.45
CA PRO A 323 7.22 8.54 -8.70
C PRO A 323 7.40 10.05 -8.65
N ALA A 324 8.50 10.52 -8.08
CA ALA A 324 8.80 11.95 -8.02
C ALA A 324 8.92 12.52 -9.45
N PRO A 325 8.35 13.71 -9.73
CA PRO A 325 8.47 14.34 -11.05
C PRO A 325 9.94 14.51 -11.46
N GLY A 326 10.27 14.07 -12.68
CA GLY A 326 11.64 14.18 -13.22
C GLY A 326 12.65 13.16 -12.68
N SER A 327 12.22 12.19 -11.86
CA SER A 327 13.10 11.11 -11.35
C SER A 327 13.59 10.15 -12.42
N GLY A 328 12.93 10.09 -13.58
CA GLY A 328 13.19 9.07 -14.61
C GLY A 328 12.56 7.70 -14.28
N ILE A 329 11.87 7.59 -13.15
CA ILE A 329 11.17 6.39 -12.69
C ILE A 329 9.71 6.46 -13.16
N THR A 330 9.19 5.35 -13.66
CA THR A 330 7.77 5.18 -14.02
C THR A 330 7.01 4.44 -12.92
N GLN A 331 5.69 4.49 -12.94
CA GLN A 331 4.89 3.78 -11.94
C GLN A 331 5.11 2.26 -11.96
N ALA A 332 5.48 1.71 -13.12
CA ALA A 332 5.73 0.28 -13.28
C ALA A 332 7.07 -0.17 -12.66
N ASP A 333 7.96 0.77 -12.36
CA ASP A 333 9.27 0.51 -11.78
C ASP A 333 9.23 0.41 -10.25
N LEU A 334 8.14 0.85 -9.62
CA LEU A 334 7.95 0.82 -8.16
C LEU A 334 7.30 -0.49 -7.70
N SER A 335 7.88 -1.07 -6.66
CA SER A 335 7.43 -2.28 -5.98
C SER A 335 7.68 -2.18 -4.48
N ASN A 336 7.20 -3.16 -3.73
CA ASN A 336 7.72 -3.45 -2.40
C ASN A 336 8.45 -4.79 -2.39
N SER A 337 9.37 -4.97 -1.44
CA SER A 337 10.02 -6.25 -1.20
C SER A 337 9.46 -6.92 0.06
N ASP A 338 10.09 -6.66 1.20
CA ASP A 338 9.79 -7.32 2.47
C ASP A 338 8.94 -6.44 3.41
N ILE A 339 8.33 -7.07 4.41
CA ILE A 339 7.54 -6.42 5.47
C ILE A 339 7.96 -6.92 6.85
N TYR A 340 7.85 -6.06 7.87
CA TYR A 340 8.16 -6.44 9.25
C TYR A 340 7.05 -5.99 10.20
N ALA A 341 6.43 -6.93 10.92
CA ALA A 341 5.39 -6.62 11.89
C ALA A 341 6.00 -6.04 13.18
N LEU A 342 5.62 -4.81 13.52
CA LEU A 342 5.90 -4.22 14.82
C LEU A 342 4.91 -4.76 15.87
N ASP A 343 3.64 -4.85 15.48
CA ASP A 343 2.54 -5.46 16.23
C ASP A 343 1.40 -5.89 15.28
N ALA A 344 0.20 -6.13 15.81
CA ALA A 344 -0.95 -6.63 15.04
C ALA A 344 -1.64 -5.57 14.14
N THR A 345 -1.22 -4.30 14.21
CA THR A 345 -1.75 -3.19 13.39
C THR A 345 -0.68 -2.30 12.79
N HIS A 346 0.59 -2.41 13.19
CA HIS A 346 1.69 -1.62 12.67
C HIS A 346 2.76 -2.48 12.00
N LEU A 347 3.15 -2.09 10.78
CA LEU A 347 4.19 -2.77 10.01
C LEU A 347 5.20 -1.78 9.44
N LEU A 348 6.39 -2.28 9.13
CA LEU A 348 7.33 -1.65 8.21
C LEU A 348 7.21 -2.31 6.85
N VAL A 349 7.33 -1.53 5.79
CA VAL A 349 7.29 -1.98 4.40
C VAL A 349 8.48 -1.41 3.67
N ASP A 350 9.22 -2.26 2.97
CA ASP A 350 10.25 -1.85 2.04
C ASP A 350 9.62 -1.47 0.70
N GLU A 351 9.67 -0.19 0.31
CA GLU A 351 9.15 0.32 -0.97
C GLU A 351 10.29 0.94 -1.79
N HIS A 352 10.52 0.40 -2.98
CA HIS A 352 11.68 0.75 -3.81
C HIS A 352 11.37 0.77 -5.31
N ASP A 353 12.29 1.35 -6.08
CA ASP A 353 12.38 1.13 -7.53
C ASP A 353 13.32 -0.02 -7.87
N ASN A 354 13.20 -0.55 -9.09
CA ASN A 354 14.08 -1.59 -9.66
C ASN A 354 14.99 -1.09 -10.79
N VAL A 355 15.27 0.22 -10.90
CA VAL A 355 15.91 0.80 -12.09
C VAL A 355 17.36 1.25 -11.88
N THR A 356 17.81 1.43 -10.63
CA THR A 356 19.18 1.89 -10.37
C THR A 356 19.75 1.43 -9.04
N SER A 357 21.03 1.10 -9.06
CA SER A 357 21.90 0.88 -7.89
C SER A 357 22.80 2.09 -7.60
N THR A 358 22.61 3.22 -8.28
CA THR A 358 23.41 4.43 -8.05
C THR A 358 23.03 5.06 -6.71
N PRO A 359 23.99 5.26 -5.78
CA PRO A 359 23.69 5.87 -4.49
C PRO A 359 23.01 7.23 -4.61
N GLY A 360 21.90 7.42 -3.89
CA GLY A 360 21.15 8.67 -3.90
C GLY A 360 20.24 8.87 -5.12
N ALA A 361 20.22 7.92 -6.06
CA ALA A 361 19.26 7.89 -7.16
C ALA A 361 18.11 6.94 -6.84
N GLY A 362 17.01 7.03 -7.58
CA GLY A 362 15.87 6.15 -7.37
C GLY A 362 15.02 6.50 -6.13
N GLN A 363 14.21 5.54 -5.72
CA GLN A 363 13.44 5.48 -4.50
C GLN A 363 13.83 4.20 -3.73
N LYS A 364 14.30 4.34 -2.49
CA LYS A 364 14.69 3.23 -1.62
C LYS A 364 14.23 3.54 -0.19
N ARG A 365 13.03 3.11 0.20
CA ARG A 365 12.36 3.62 1.41
C ARG A 365 11.87 2.51 2.32
N VAL A 366 12.00 2.72 3.62
CA VAL A 366 11.22 2.00 4.63
C VAL A 366 10.05 2.87 5.04
N ILE A 367 8.84 2.35 4.87
CA ILE A 367 7.58 3.01 5.18
C ILE A 367 6.97 2.35 6.42
N ALA A 368 6.62 3.14 7.43
CA ALA A 368 5.80 2.68 8.53
C ALA A 368 4.33 2.78 8.13
N ILE A 369 3.56 1.71 8.34
CA ILE A 369 2.12 1.69 8.10
C ILE A 369 1.32 1.39 9.36
N ASP A 370 0.12 1.94 9.42
CA ASP A 370 -0.90 1.66 10.43
C ASP A 370 -2.19 1.20 9.76
N LEU A 371 -2.69 0.04 10.19
CA LEU A 371 -3.94 -0.56 9.73
C LEU A 371 -5.17 0.04 10.46
N ALA A 372 -4.98 0.77 11.56
CA ALA A 372 -6.06 1.43 12.27
C ALA A 372 -6.76 2.46 11.37
N GLY A 373 -8.08 2.32 11.23
CA GLY A 373 -8.90 3.18 10.36
C GLY A 373 -8.86 2.80 8.88
N ALA A 374 -8.02 1.85 8.46
CA ALA A 374 -8.10 1.27 7.13
C ALA A 374 -9.39 0.44 6.99
N THR A 375 -9.98 0.43 5.80
CA THR A 375 -11.13 -0.41 5.51
C THR A 375 -10.65 -1.85 5.37
N ASP A 376 -11.15 -2.73 6.24
CA ASP A 376 -11.04 -4.18 6.04
C ASP A 376 -11.98 -4.60 4.91
N ILE A 377 -11.41 -5.08 3.82
CA ILE A 377 -12.15 -5.54 2.64
C ILE A 377 -12.36 -7.07 2.66
N SER A 378 -11.86 -7.77 3.69
CA SER A 378 -12.14 -9.19 3.87
C SER A 378 -13.64 -9.39 4.13
N GLY A 379 -14.28 -10.28 3.36
CA GLY A 379 -15.69 -10.63 3.55
C GLY A 379 -16.73 -9.70 2.91
N ASN A 380 -16.38 -8.78 2.00
CA ASN A 380 -17.38 -8.15 1.13
C ASN A 380 -17.99 -9.19 0.17
N ALA A 381 -19.06 -9.85 0.63
CA ALA A 381 -19.74 -10.97 -0.02
C ALA A 381 -20.36 -10.62 -1.39
N ALA A 382 -20.45 -9.33 -1.75
CA ALA A 382 -20.87 -8.94 -3.09
C ALA A 382 -19.84 -9.32 -4.17
N GLU A 383 -18.56 -9.51 -3.79
CA GLU A 383 -17.46 -9.72 -4.73
C GLU A 383 -16.47 -10.83 -4.33
N ASN A 384 -16.67 -11.54 -3.22
CA ASN A 384 -15.85 -12.69 -2.77
C ASN A 384 -14.32 -12.47 -2.79
N GLY A 385 -13.86 -11.21 -2.67
CA GLY A 385 -12.45 -10.88 -2.82
C GLY A 385 -11.89 -11.20 -4.21
N GLU A 386 -12.74 -11.34 -5.23
CA GLU A 386 -12.36 -11.61 -6.63
C GLU A 386 -12.14 -10.33 -7.43
N ASN A 387 -12.79 -9.22 -7.08
CA ASN A 387 -12.80 -8.02 -7.91
C ASN A 387 -11.41 -7.38 -7.98
N PRO A 388 -10.72 -7.42 -9.14
CA PRO A 388 -9.40 -6.84 -9.34
C PRO A 388 -9.46 -5.34 -9.70
N LEU A 389 -10.62 -4.69 -9.52
CA LEU A 389 -10.83 -3.26 -9.70
C LEU A 389 -11.02 -2.48 -8.40
N LEU A 390 -11.21 -3.12 -7.24
CA LEU A 390 -11.23 -2.43 -5.93
C LEU A 390 -9.94 -1.62 -5.72
N GLU A 391 -8.89 -2.06 -6.40
CA GLU A 391 -7.54 -1.55 -6.47
C GLU A 391 -7.38 -0.30 -7.35
N SER A 392 -8.29 -0.04 -8.27
CA SER A 392 -8.02 0.74 -9.48
C SER A 392 -8.25 2.26 -9.34
N THR A 393 -9.09 2.65 -8.39
CA THR A 393 -9.49 4.02 -8.07
C THR A 393 -9.97 3.98 -6.64
N ASN A 394 -9.74 4.99 -5.79
CA ASN A 394 -10.32 5.10 -4.44
C ASN A 394 -11.84 4.85 -4.50
N ALA A 395 -12.25 3.58 -4.48
CA ALA A 395 -13.63 3.19 -4.67
C ALA A 395 -14.35 3.84 -3.50
N ALA A 396 -15.43 4.56 -3.78
CA ALA A 396 -16.10 5.36 -2.78
C ALA A 396 -16.35 4.52 -1.52
N GLY A 397 -15.69 4.87 -0.41
CA GLY A 397 -15.80 4.16 0.87
C GLY A 397 -14.66 3.20 1.26
N ILE A 398 -13.59 3.04 0.46
CA ILE A 398 -12.38 2.30 0.88
C ILE A 398 -11.28 3.27 1.31
N THR A 399 -10.83 3.13 2.55
CA THR A 399 -9.68 3.84 3.11
C THR A 399 -8.45 2.91 3.08
N PRO A 400 -7.41 3.22 2.29
CA PRO A 400 -6.13 2.51 2.34
C PRO A 400 -5.45 2.61 3.71
N VAL A 401 -4.45 1.77 3.95
CA VAL A 401 -3.59 1.88 5.15
C VAL A 401 -2.92 3.25 5.22
N SER A 402 -2.74 3.77 6.44
CA SER A 402 -2.00 5.01 6.65
C SER A 402 -0.52 4.75 6.47
N LYS A 403 0.20 5.64 5.78
CA LYS A 403 1.64 5.53 5.48
C LYS A 403 2.40 6.73 6.04
N THR A 404 3.54 6.46 6.66
CA THR A 404 4.51 7.47 7.09
C THR A 404 5.91 7.05 6.62
N LEU A 405 6.63 7.94 5.92
CA LEU A 405 8.04 7.68 5.59
C LEU A 405 8.83 7.49 6.89
N TRP A 406 9.43 6.32 7.07
CA TRP A 406 10.20 6.01 8.25
C TRP A 406 11.70 6.25 8.02
N LEU A 407 12.24 5.73 6.92
CA LEU A 407 13.62 5.91 6.51
C LEU A 407 13.72 6.02 4.98
N ASP A 408 14.53 6.95 4.50
CA ASP A 408 14.96 7.01 3.10
C ASP A 408 16.42 6.53 3.02
N LEU A 409 16.63 5.32 2.48
CA LEU A 409 17.93 4.66 2.42
C LEU A 409 18.92 5.43 1.54
N ASN A 410 18.42 6.22 0.60
CA ASN A 410 19.26 7.07 -0.25
C ASN A 410 20.02 8.13 0.55
N GLN A 411 19.51 8.56 1.71
CA GLN A 411 20.22 9.49 2.59
C GLN A 411 21.50 8.89 3.21
N PHE A 412 21.63 7.56 3.15
CA PHE A 412 22.76 6.81 3.69
C PHE A 412 23.62 6.16 2.61
N GLY A 413 23.36 6.49 1.33
CA GLY A 413 24.15 6.02 0.20
C GLY A 413 23.94 4.54 -0.14
N TYR A 414 22.72 4.03 0.07
CA TYR A 414 22.35 2.68 -0.36
C TYR A 414 22.67 2.48 -1.85
N ASP A 415 23.44 1.43 -2.16
CA ASP A 415 24.14 1.24 -3.43
C ASP A 415 23.69 -0.02 -4.19
N HIS A 416 22.48 -0.50 -3.89
CA HIS A 416 21.83 -1.61 -4.60
C HIS A 416 20.50 -1.18 -5.20
N ASP A 417 20.08 -1.91 -6.22
CA ASP A 417 18.80 -1.73 -6.90
C ASP A 417 17.63 -2.28 -6.07
N LYS A 418 17.83 -3.36 -5.31
CA LYS A 418 16.79 -4.00 -4.51
C LYS A 418 17.19 -4.19 -3.05
N PRO A 419 16.68 -3.36 -2.12
CA PRO A 419 16.48 -3.84 -0.76
C PRO A 419 15.45 -4.97 -0.81
N GLU A 420 15.76 -6.10 -0.17
CA GLU A 420 14.94 -7.31 -0.25
C GLU A 420 14.73 -7.99 1.11
N GLY A 421 15.29 -7.48 2.20
CA GLY A 421 14.94 -7.93 3.54
C GLY A 421 14.96 -6.80 4.55
N ILE A 422 13.94 -6.69 5.40
CA ILE A 422 13.89 -5.68 6.46
C ILE A 422 13.50 -6.28 7.80
N GLY A 423 14.10 -5.78 8.88
CA GLY A 423 13.66 -6.18 10.21
C GLY A 423 14.36 -5.47 11.35
N LEU A 424 13.80 -5.60 12.55
CA LEU A 424 14.36 -5.03 13.77
C LEU A 424 15.05 -6.10 14.61
N PHE A 425 16.33 -5.88 14.90
CA PHE A 425 17.03 -6.62 15.94
C PHE A 425 16.39 -6.38 17.32
N PRO A 426 16.55 -7.29 18.29
CA PRO A 426 15.99 -7.11 19.64
C PRO A 426 16.42 -5.82 20.34
N ASN A 427 17.62 -5.32 20.07
CA ASN A 427 18.08 -4.02 20.55
C ASN A 427 17.41 -2.80 19.89
N GLY A 428 16.53 -3.01 18.91
CA GLY A 428 15.81 -1.96 18.19
C GLY A 428 16.51 -1.41 16.96
N ASP A 429 17.69 -1.93 16.59
CA ASP A 429 18.36 -1.54 15.35
C ASP A 429 17.59 -2.09 14.15
N LEU A 430 17.38 -1.25 13.14
CA LEU A 430 16.86 -1.66 11.84
C LEU A 430 17.98 -2.30 11.03
N ALA A 431 17.67 -3.39 10.34
CA ALA A 431 18.53 -3.97 9.33
C ALA A 431 17.83 -3.98 7.97
N VAL A 432 18.61 -3.76 6.92
CA VAL A 432 18.20 -3.89 5.52
C VAL A 432 19.20 -4.79 4.80
N GLN A 433 18.70 -5.86 4.20
CA GLN A 433 19.41 -6.86 3.40
C GLN A 433 19.14 -6.57 1.92
N ASP A 434 20.16 -6.63 1.06
CA ASP A 434 19.98 -6.60 -0.40
C ASP A 434 19.82 -8.02 -0.97
N ASP A 435 19.33 -8.06 -2.21
CA ASP A 435 19.44 -9.22 -3.07
C ASP A 435 20.49 -9.00 -4.17
N ASN A 436 21.47 -9.90 -4.19
CA ASN A 436 22.56 -9.85 -5.13
C ASN A 436 22.32 -10.69 -6.39
N ASP A 437 21.15 -11.31 -6.55
CA ASP A 437 20.77 -12.20 -7.65
C ASP A 437 21.84 -13.30 -7.89
N PHE A 438 22.39 -13.89 -6.82
CA PHE A 438 23.51 -14.85 -6.85
C PHE A 438 24.83 -14.33 -7.46
N GLY A 439 24.97 -13.01 -7.64
CA GLY A 439 26.23 -12.35 -7.98
C GLY A 439 26.70 -12.52 -9.43
N PHE A 440 25.78 -12.82 -10.37
CA PHE A 440 26.13 -13.05 -11.77
C PHE A 440 25.29 -12.20 -12.75
N ASN A 441 25.82 -12.04 -13.96
CA ASN A 441 25.09 -11.58 -15.14
C ASN A 441 25.14 -12.69 -16.18
N GLN A 442 24.05 -12.86 -16.93
CA GLN A 442 24.03 -13.69 -18.13
C GLN A 442 23.69 -12.83 -19.35
N ALA A 443 24.56 -12.84 -20.35
CA ALA A 443 24.37 -12.09 -21.58
C ALA A 443 24.62 -12.97 -22.82
N ASN A 444 23.97 -12.64 -23.93
CA ASN A 444 24.23 -13.25 -25.23
C ASN A 444 25.72 -13.22 -25.56
N ASP A 445 26.29 -14.40 -25.81
CA ASP A 445 27.65 -14.53 -26.30
C ASP A 445 27.60 -14.66 -27.82
N PRO A 446 28.21 -13.74 -28.58
CA PRO A 446 28.45 -13.96 -30.00
C PRO A 446 29.45 -15.12 -30.17
N GLN A 447 28.99 -16.37 -30.02
CA GLN A 447 29.86 -17.55 -29.97
C GLN A 447 30.90 -17.61 -31.08
N THR A 448 32.13 -17.92 -30.67
CA THR A 448 33.18 -18.46 -31.52
C THR A 448 32.99 -19.97 -31.70
N THR A 449 32.23 -20.41 -32.72
CA THR A 449 32.30 -21.71 -33.45
C THR A 449 32.51 -23.07 -32.72
N VAL A 450 32.61 -23.17 -31.40
CA VAL A 450 32.92 -24.43 -30.70
C VAL A 450 31.62 -25.19 -30.36
N PRO A 451 31.45 -26.44 -30.82
CA PRO A 451 30.31 -27.26 -30.44
C PRO A 451 30.29 -27.53 -28.92
N GLY A 452 29.20 -27.16 -28.26
CA GLY A 452 28.96 -27.44 -26.84
C GLY A 452 29.23 -26.28 -25.88
N ASP A 453 29.74 -25.14 -26.36
CA ASP A 453 29.73 -23.92 -25.54
C ASP A 453 28.27 -23.48 -25.32
N PRO A 454 27.89 -22.96 -24.14
CA PRO A 454 26.61 -22.30 -23.97
C PRO A 454 26.58 -21.04 -24.87
N PRO A 455 25.45 -20.70 -25.50
CA PRO A 455 25.33 -19.49 -26.33
C PRO A 455 25.34 -18.18 -25.52
N PHE A 456 25.65 -18.25 -24.22
CA PHE A 456 25.67 -17.11 -23.31
C PHE A 456 26.92 -17.12 -22.46
N LYS A 457 27.38 -15.90 -22.16
CA LYS A 457 28.47 -15.66 -21.24
C LYS A 457 27.90 -15.37 -19.87
N VAL A 458 28.42 -16.07 -18.86
CA VAL A 458 28.21 -15.76 -17.44
C VAL A 458 29.38 -14.92 -16.95
N THR A 459 29.09 -13.79 -16.32
CA THR A 459 30.12 -12.90 -15.74
C THR A 459 29.74 -12.52 -14.32
N ALA A 460 30.69 -12.15 -13.47
CA ALA A 460 30.36 -11.55 -12.17
C ALA A 460 29.52 -10.27 -12.39
N SER A 461 28.45 -10.11 -11.61
CA SER A 461 27.70 -8.85 -11.60
C SER A 461 28.42 -7.75 -10.83
N GLY A 462 29.28 -8.14 -9.88
CA GLY A 462 29.89 -7.22 -8.92
C GLY A 462 28.97 -6.89 -7.73
N LYS A 463 27.71 -7.36 -7.74
CA LYS A 463 26.80 -7.26 -6.60
C LYS A 463 27.27 -8.19 -5.48
N THR A 464 27.32 -7.67 -4.26
CA THR A 464 27.68 -8.40 -3.03
C THR A 464 26.49 -8.46 -2.11
N THR A 465 26.24 -9.63 -1.51
CA THR A 465 25.23 -9.75 -0.45
C THR A 465 25.69 -9.04 0.82
N GLU A 466 24.82 -8.21 1.34
CA GLU A 466 25.09 -7.17 2.31
C GLU A 466 23.98 -6.98 3.32
N LEU A 467 24.37 -6.49 4.49
CA LEU A 467 23.45 -6.12 5.55
C LEU A 467 23.81 -4.73 6.06
N GLN A 468 22.95 -3.75 5.80
CA GLN A 468 23.07 -2.41 6.39
C GLN A 468 22.33 -2.36 7.73
N ARG A 469 23.02 -1.94 8.80
CA ARG A 469 22.42 -1.82 10.14
C ARG A 469 22.34 -0.37 10.56
N PHE A 470 21.15 0.05 10.99
CA PHE A 470 20.85 1.42 11.41
C PHE A 470 20.47 1.43 12.88
N LYS A 471 21.18 2.25 13.66
CA LYS A 471 20.74 2.60 15.01
C LYS A 471 19.51 3.48 14.92
N VAL A 472 18.41 3.05 15.54
CA VAL A 472 17.18 3.85 15.64
C VAL A 472 17.16 4.58 16.98
N THR A 473 17.10 5.90 16.96
CA THR A 473 16.97 6.73 18.17
C THR A 473 15.68 7.54 18.09
N ASN A 474 14.71 7.24 18.95
CA ASN A 474 13.48 8.02 19.02
C ASN A 474 13.75 9.34 19.74
N ILE A 475 13.57 10.45 19.03
CA ILE A 475 13.60 11.78 19.63
C ILE A 475 12.15 12.20 19.89
N VAL A 476 11.83 12.48 21.16
CA VAL A 476 10.51 13.00 21.54
C VAL A 476 10.51 14.50 21.34
N GLY A 477 9.89 14.95 20.26
CA GLY A 477 9.63 16.37 20.02
C GLY A 477 8.31 16.78 20.68
N GLY A 478 8.36 17.67 21.67
CA GLY A 478 7.16 18.28 22.24
C GLY A 478 6.71 19.48 21.40
N GLY A 479 5.83 19.26 20.41
CA GLY A 479 5.17 20.35 19.71
C GLY A 479 4.12 21.03 20.59
N VAL A 480 4.14 22.37 20.68
CA VAL A 480 3.04 23.16 21.27
C VAL A 480 2.24 23.74 20.12
N GLY A 481 0.93 23.44 20.06
CA GLY A 481 0.04 23.88 18.99
C GLY A 481 -1.39 24.09 19.47
N GLY A 482 -2.24 24.63 18.60
CA GLY A 482 -3.68 24.82 18.83
C GLY A 482 -4.46 24.68 17.52
N THR A 483 -5.73 24.27 17.61
CA THR A 483 -6.62 24.12 16.46
C THR A 483 -7.64 25.25 16.41
N VAL A 484 -7.97 25.72 15.20
CA VAL A 484 -9.10 26.62 14.95
C VAL A 484 -10.22 25.79 14.32
N PRO A 485 -11.36 25.56 15.00
CA PRO A 485 -12.47 24.82 14.42
C PRO A 485 -13.06 25.54 13.20
N ALA A 486 -13.46 24.79 12.18
CA ALA A 486 -14.22 25.32 11.05
C ALA A 486 -15.51 25.97 11.56
N THR A 487 -15.61 27.29 11.43
CA THR A 487 -16.73 28.09 11.94
C THR A 487 -17.26 28.95 10.80
N LEU A 488 -18.57 28.87 10.56
CA LEU A 488 -19.30 29.76 9.67
C LEU A 488 -20.59 30.19 10.38
N SER A 489 -20.69 31.45 10.78
CA SER A 489 -21.80 31.97 11.57
C SER A 489 -22.26 33.33 11.07
N LEU A 490 -23.58 33.49 10.95
CA LEU A 490 -24.27 34.71 10.56
C LEU A 490 -25.34 35.05 11.60
N ALA A 491 -25.25 36.22 12.22
CA ALA A 491 -26.30 36.76 13.08
C ALA A 491 -26.87 38.03 12.46
N VAL A 492 -28.18 38.09 12.23
CA VAL A 492 -28.86 39.27 11.67
C VAL A 492 -29.58 40.02 12.80
N GLY A 493 -29.49 41.34 12.78
CA GLY A 493 -30.13 42.25 13.73
C GLY A 493 -31.66 42.31 13.59
N PRO A 494 -32.32 43.18 14.37
CA PRO A 494 -33.77 43.33 14.33
C PRO A 494 -34.32 43.67 12.92
N ASN A 495 -35.59 43.35 12.67
CA ASN A 495 -36.25 43.68 11.41
C ASN A 495 -36.22 45.20 11.15
N ALA A 496 -35.76 45.58 9.96
CA ALA A 496 -35.80 46.96 9.50
C ALA A 496 -37.25 47.38 9.18
N SER A 497 -37.58 48.66 9.41
CA SER A 497 -38.90 49.23 9.10
C SER A 497 -38.75 50.52 8.31
N PHE A 498 -39.48 50.63 7.20
CA PHE A 498 -39.57 51.86 6.41
C PHE A 498 -40.47 52.94 7.04
N GLY A 499 -41.16 52.63 8.14
CA GLY A 499 -42.21 53.49 8.68
C GLY A 499 -43.46 53.52 7.79
N ALA A 500 -44.18 54.64 7.81
CA ALA A 500 -45.42 54.80 7.03
C ALA A 500 -45.13 55.28 5.60
N PHE A 501 -45.69 54.57 4.61
CA PHE A 501 -45.74 55.02 3.22
C PHE A 501 -46.82 56.10 3.04
N ALA A 502 -46.50 57.15 2.27
CA ALA A 502 -47.37 58.30 2.06
C ALA A 502 -48.05 58.19 0.68
N PRO A 503 -49.38 58.05 0.61
CA PRO A 503 -50.08 58.01 -0.68
C PRO A 503 -49.92 59.33 -1.46
N GLY A 504 -49.77 59.24 -2.77
CA GLY A 504 -49.72 60.40 -3.66
C GLY A 504 -48.39 61.15 -3.70
N VAL A 505 -47.33 60.61 -3.10
CA VAL A 505 -46.01 61.26 -3.00
C VAL A 505 -44.93 60.34 -3.56
N ALA A 506 -44.22 60.80 -4.58
CA ALA A 506 -43.03 60.10 -5.08
C ALA A 506 -41.91 60.19 -4.04
N LYS A 507 -41.42 59.05 -3.55
CA LYS A 507 -40.39 59.01 -2.50
C LYS A 507 -39.64 57.68 -2.45
N ASP A 508 -38.33 57.77 -2.21
CA ASP A 508 -37.50 56.64 -1.80
C ASP A 508 -37.53 56.49 -0.27
N TYR A 509 -37.96 55.33 0.19
CA TYR A 509 -37.95 54.95 1.59
C TYR A 509 -36.73 54.08 1.86
N THR A 510 -35.94 54.43 2.86
CA THR A 510 -34.76 53.65 3.27
C THR A 510 -34.90 53.16 4.70
N ALA A 511 -34.37 51.97 4.96
CA ALA A 511 -34.27 51.39 6.29
C ALA A 511 -33.00 50.52 6.35
N SER A 512 -32.50 50.19 7.54
CA SER A 512 -31.33 49.32 7.67
C SER A 512 -31.40 48.40 8.87
N THR A 513 -30.65 47.31 8.80
CA THR A 513 -30.28 46.46 9.94
C THR A 513 -28.80 46.11 9.88
N THR A 514 -28.30 45.36 10.85
CA THR A 514 -26.93 44.87 10.89
C THR A 514 -26.89 43.35 10.71
N ALA A 515 -25.76 42.84 10.24
CA ALA A 515 -25.39 41.43 10.36
C ALA A 515 -23.98 41.32 10.93
N THR A 516 -23.70 40.25 11.66
CA THR A 516 -22.38 39.94 12.20
C THR A 516 -21.92 38.61 11.62
N VAL A 517 -20.74 38.63 10.99
CA VAL A 517 -20.16 37.48 10.28
C VAL A 517 -18.93 36.96 11.03
N VAL A 518 -18.88 35.64 11.23
CA VAL A 518 -17.69 34.91 11.68
C VAL A 518 -17.40 33.80 10.68
N SER A 519 -16.18 33.78 10.13
CA SER A 519 -15.70 32.72 9.23
C SER A 519 -14.24 32.39 9.52
N THR A 520 -13.93 31.11 9.64
CA THR A 520 -12.53 30.62 9.70
C THR A 520 -12.02 30.12 8.35
N ALA A 521 -12.86 30.12 7.31
CA ALA A 521 -12.52 29.66 5.97
C ALA A 521 -11.65 30.68 5.21
N GLY A 522 -10.98 30.22 4.16
CA GLY A 522 -10.17 31.07 3.27
C GLY A 522 -11.02 32.07 2.48
N ASP A 523 -12.30 31.78 2.27
CA ASP A 523 -13.27 32.64 1.60
C ASP A 523 -14.64 32.61 2.30
N ALA A 524 -15.42 33.68 2.16
CA ALA A 524 -16.84 33.67 2.49
C ALA A 524 -17.62 34.64 1.60
N ALA A 525 -18.88 34.34 1.35
CA ALA A 525 -19.81 35.18 0.61
C ALA A 525 -21.15 35.29 1.33
N LEU A 526 -21.66 36.52 1.48
CA LEU A 526 -22.99 36.82 2.00
C LEU A 526 -23.92 37.16 0.84
N THR A 527 -25.03 36.43 0.74
CA THR A 527 -26.03 36.59 -0.31
C THR A 527 -27.41 36.78 0.30
N VAL A 528 -28.34 37.30 -0.51
CA VAL A 528 -29.77 37.43 -0.16
C VAL A 528 -30.61 36.73 -1.23
N SER A 529 -31.69 36.07 -0.83
CA SER A 529 -32.73 35.58 -1.74
C SER A 529 -33.27 36.72 -2.60
N ASP A 530 -33.85 36.41 -3.77
CA ASP A 530 -34.50 37.41 -4.63
C ASP A 530 -35.44 38.34 -3.83
N PRO A 531 -35.12 39.64 -3.74
CA PRO A 531 -35.91 40.60 -2.97
C PRO A 531 -37.36 40.74 -3.45
N GLY A 532 -37.62 40.54 -4.75
CA GLY A 532 -38.95 40.74 -5.33
C GLY A 532 -39.58 42.08 -4.94
N HIS A 533 -40.84 42.06 -4.51
CA HIS A 533 -41.60 43.27 -4.16
C HIS A 533 -42.21 43.15 -2.77
N LEU A 534 -42.40 44.29 -2.08
CA LEU A 534 -43.21 44.33 -0.88
C LEU A 534 -44.69 44.12 -1.23
N THR A 535 -45.38 43.30 -0.42
CA THR A 535 -46.77 42.92 -0.67
C THR A 535 -47.68 43.22 0.51
N ASN A 536 -48.91 43.66 0.22
CA ASN A 536 -50.03 43.77 1.16
C ASN A 536 -51.12 42.81 0.68
N GLY A 537 -51.12 41.59 1.25
CA GLY A 537 -51.92 40.48 0.73
C GLY A 537 -51.50 40.11 -0.69
N THR A 538 -52.45 40.04 -1.62
CA THR A 538 -52.18 39.76 -3.05
C THR A 538 -51.71 40.98 -3.84
N PHE A 539 -51.64 42.16 -3.22
CA PHE A 539 -51.23 43.40 -3.88
C PHE A 539 -49.75 43.64 -3.72
N SER A 540 -49.04 43.88 -4.81
CA SER A 540 -47.60 44.14 -4.86
C SER A 540 -47.32 45.59 -5.21
N LEU A 541 -46.31 46.20 -4.59
CA LEU A 541 -45.81 47.49 -5.05
C LEU A 541 -45.19 47.36 -6.46
N PRO A 542 -45.31 48.37 -7.34
CA PRO A 542 -44.75 48.31 -8.69
C PRO A 542 -43.22 48.27 -8.72
N SER A 543 -42.53 49.03 -7.87
CA SER A 543 -41.07 48.97 -7.79
C SER A 543 -40.59 47.81 -6.90
N PRO A 544 -39.53 47.09 -7.29
CA PRO A 544 -38.96 46.02 -6.47
C PRO A 544 -38.30 46.57 -5.20
N LEU A 545 -38.26 45.75 -4.16
CA LEU A 545 -37.47 45.99 -2.96
C LEU A 545 -35.98 45.87 -3.33
N GLN A 546 -35.17 46.84 -2.93
CA GLN A 546 -33.72 46.79 -3.13
C GLN A 546 -33.02 46.46 -1.81
N VAL A 547 -31.98 45.62 -1.88
CA VAL A 547 -31.13 45.23 -0.75
C VAL A 547 -29.68 45.46 -1.13
N ALA A 548 -28.93 46.15 -0.26
CA ALA A 548 -27.51 46.38 -0.44
C ALA A 548 -26.73 46.03 0.83
N PHE A 549 -25.56 45.43 0.67
CA PHE A 549 -24.63 45.13 1.75
C PHE A 549 -23.48 46.13 1.74
N SER A 550 -23.04 46.59 2.91
CA SER A 550 -21.77 47.32 3.02
C SER A 550 -20.55 46.47 2.64
N LYS A 551 -20.68 45.14 2.75
CA LYS A 551 -19.68 44.14 2.37
C LYS A 551 -20.37 42.79 2.13
N ALA A 552 -20.02 42.11 1.05
CA ALA A 552 -20.66 40.85 0.64
C ALA A 552 -19.69 39.68 0.46
N ALA A 553 -18.38 39.92 0.53
CA ALA A 553 -17.36 38.90 0.30
C ALA A 553 -16.12 39.10 1.17
N TRP A 554 -15.45 37.99 1.47
CA TRP A 554 -14.22 37.89 2.24
C TRP A 554 -13.27 36.92 1.55
N THR A 555 -11.99 37.28 1.50
CA THR A 555 -10.90 36.47 0.92
C THR A 555 -9.93 35.98 2.00
N ALA A 556 -10.34 36.04 3.26
CA ALA A 556 -9.60 35.58 4.43
C ALA A 556 -10.56 35.38 5.62
N PRO A 557 -10.15 34.64 6.66
CA PRO A 557 -10.91 34.50 7.89
C PRO A 557 -11.31 35.85 8.50
N VAL A 558 -12.53 35.93 9.03
CA VAL A 558 -13.03 37.12 9.74
C VAL A 558 -13.72 36.76 11.04
N THR A 559 -13.64 37.67 12.00
CA THR A 559 -14.26 37.52 13.31
C THR A 559 -15.10 38.74 13.64
N ASN A 560 -16.38 38.51 13.89
CA ASN A 560 -17.36 39.53 14.28
C ASN A 560 -17.41 40.72 13.31
N ASP A 561 -17.20 40.49 12.01
CA ASP A 561 -17.20 41.58 11.02
C ASP A 561 -18.63 42.10 10.82
N PRO A 562 -18.90 43.39 11.12
CA PRO A 562 -20.23 43.95 10.98
C PRO A 562 -20.53 44.31 9.52
N VAL A 563 -21.69 43.89 9.04
CA VAL A 563 -22.23 44.26 7.72
C VAL A 563 -23.51 45.06 7.93
N THR A 564 -23.58 46.26 7.35
CA THR A 564 -24.84 47.02 7.27
C THR A 564 -25.64 46.49 6.09
N ILE A 565 -26.89 46.12 6.35
CA ILE A 565 -27.86 45.74 5.32
C ILE A 565 -28.82 46.91 5.14
N THR A 566 -28.79 47.54 3.97
CA THR A 566 -29.66 48.65 3.62
C THR A 566 -30.78 48.17 2.71
N PHE A 567 -32.01 48.54 3.05
CA PHE A 567 -33.20 48.31 2.25
C PHE A 567 -33.66 49.63 1.64
N SER A 568 -34.11 49.59 0.38
CA SER A 568 -34.74 50.74 -0.29
C SER A 568 -36.02 50.32 -0.99
N GLN A 569 -37.07 51.11 -0.84
CA GLN A 569 -38.34 50.95 -1.56
C GLN A 569 -38.72 52.29 -2.19
N HIS A 570 -38.76 52.32 -3.53
CA HIS A 570 -39.32 53.42 -4.28
C HIS A 570 -40.85 53.30 -4.34
N ILE A 571 -41.55 54.42 -4.23
CA ILE A 571 -42.99 54.54 -4.48
C ILE A 571 -43.19 55.80 -5.30
N ASP A 572 -43.83 55.68 -6.47
CA ASP A 572 -44.15 56.81 -7.33
C ASP A 572 -45.39 57.57 -6.82
N ALA A 573 -45.52 58.84 -7.20
CA ALA A 573 -46.69 59.65 -6.83
C ALA A 573 -48.03 59.07 -7.33
N THR A 574 -47.98 58.22 -8.36
CA THR A 574 -49.14 57.57 -8.97
C THR A 574 -49.36 56.13 -8.51
N ASP A 575 -48.50 55.59 -7.66
CA ASP A 575 -48.63 54.21 -7.17
C ASP A 575 -49.80 54.07 -6.20
N ALA A 576 -50.63 53.06 -6.45
CA ALA A 576 -51.74 52.75 -5.55
C ALA A 576 -51.21 52.10 -4.27
N LEU A 577 -51.58 52.65 -3.11
CA LEU A 577 -51.29 52.08 -1.78
C LEU A 577 -52.58 51.59 -1.12
N ARG A 578 -52.57 50.35 -0.63
CA ARG A 578 -53.64 49.77 0.20
C ARG A 578 -53.36 50.04 1.66
N THR A 579 -54.40 50.34 2.43
CA THR A 579 -54.30 50.35 3.89
C THR A 579 -53.82 49.00 4.41
N GLY A 580 -52.84 48.99 5.31
CA GLY A 580 -52.28 47.78 5.91
C GLY A 580 -50.76 47.70 5.78
N ALA A 581 -50.20 46.58 6.21
CA ALA A 581 -48.75 46.36 6.20
C ALA A 581 -48.30 45.79 4.85
N TYR A 582 -47.21 46.34 4.34
CA TYR A 582 -46.47 45.81 3.21
C TYR A 582 -45.24 45.08 3.73
N SER A 583 -45.02 43.83 3.34
CA SER A 583 -43.90 43.03 3.84
C SER A 583 -43.35 42.08 2.78
N LYS A 584 -42.11 41.65 3.00
CA LYS A 584 -41.41 40.60 2.26
C LYS A 584 -40.45 39.88 3.21
N THR A 585 -40.47 38.56 3.19
CA THR A 585 -39.48 37.73 3.88
C THR A 585 -38.26 37.54 2.98
N LEU A 586 -37.07 37.80 3.52
CA LEU A 586 -35.79 37.61 2.85
C LEU A 586 -34.97 36.56 3.60
N THR A 587 -34.25 35.72 2.85
CA THR A 587 -33.29 34.76 3.40
C THR A 587 -31.88 35.25 3.12
N PHE A 588 -31.07 35.36 4.17
CA PHE A 588 -29.64 35.71 4.05
C PHE A 588 -28.81 34.45 4.23
N THR A 589 -27.87 34.22 3.32
CA THR A 589 -27.03 33.02 3.30
C THR A 589 -25.57 33.42 3.33
N LEU A 590 -24.83 32.89 4.31
CA LEU A 590 -23.38 32.95 4.36
C LEU A 590 -22.82 31.59 3.91
N SER A 591 -21.90 31.57 2.93
CA SER A 591 -21.33 30.36 2.34
C SER A 591 -19.83 30.50 2.04
N THR A 592 -19.12 29.38 1.89
CA THR A 592 -17.70 29.27 1.49
C THR A 592 -17.55 28.22 0.38
N THR A 593 -16.57 28.37 -0.52
CA THR A 593 -16.23 27.35 -1.53
C THR A 593 -14.98 26.54 -1.16
N THR A 594 -14.23 26.98 -0.15
CA THR A 594 -13.05 26.32 0.42
C THR A 594 -13.19 26.20 1.95
N PRO A 595 -14.05 25.27 2.44
CA PRO A 595 -14.39 25.13 3.85
C PRO A 595 -13.23 24.66 4.74
#